data_AF-A0A7L0BHK0-F1
#
_entry.id   AF-A0A7L0BHK0-F1
#
_cell.length_a   1.000
_cell.length_b   1.000
_cell.length_c   1.000
_cell.angle_alpha   90.00
_cell.angle_beta   90.00
_cell.angle_gamma   90.00
#
_symmetry.space_group_name_H-M   'P 1'
#
loop_
_entity.id
_entity.type
_entity.pdbx_description
1 polymer ?
#
loop_
_entity_poly.entity_id
_entity_poly.type
_entity_poly.pdbx_seq_one_letter_code
_entity_poly.pdbx_strand_id
1 'polypeptide(L)'
;VVEAYKQGLRPAVGYELNPWLLCLSNYRAWKAGYHGKVSFLKKDLWKVNLSDCYNVIVFLAPSVKPPLAATLLAELPDEARVVAGRYPFPSWTPTSTLGQGLEQVWAYDMKEVRQVAQ
;
A
#
# COMPACT_ATOMS: atom_id res chain seq x y z
N VAL A 1 -4.50 -6.35 3.62
CA VAL A 1 -3.71 -7.03 4.69
C VAL A 1 -4.04 -8.50 4.83
N VAL A 2 -5.26 -8.89 5.26
CA VAL A 2 -5.62 -10.32 5.41
C VAL A 2 -5.44 -11.09 4.10
N GLU A 3 -5.88 -10.51 2.97
CA GLU A 3 -5.72 -11.17 1.66
C GLU A 3 -4.25 -11.28 1.24
N ALA A 4 -3.45 -10.21 1.41
CA ALA A 4 -2.00 -10.27 1.20
C ALA A 4 -1.36 -11.41 2.01
N TYR A 5 -1.80 -11.60 3.26
CA TYR A 5 -1.35 -12.73 4.07
C TYR A 5 -1.76 -14.08 3.48
N LYS A 6 -2.99 -14.24 3.00
CA LYS A 6 -3.42 -15.48 2.32
C LYS A 6 -2.59 -15.81 1.09
N GLN A 7 -2.16 -14.79 0.35
CA GLN A 7 -1.29 -14.91 -0.83
C GLN A 7 0.20 -15.15 -0.47
N GLY A 8 0.54 -15.36 0.80
CA GLY A 8 1.90 -15.67 1.24
C GLY A 8 2.80 -14.46 1.53
N LEU A 9 2.32 -13.22 1.38
CA LEU A 9 3.13 -12.02 1.67
C LEU A 9 3.35 -11.86 3.17
N ARG A 10 4.62 -11.74 3.59
CA ARG A 10 5.02 -11.59 4.99
C ARG A 10 6.14 -10.55 5.12
N PRO A 11 6.15 -9.75 6.20
CA PRO A 11 5.03 -9.52 7.13
C PRO A 11 3.87 -8.79 6.44
N ALA A 12 2.63 -9.01 6.91
CA ALA A 12 1.45 -8.32 6.40
C ALA A 12 0.94 -7.30 7.43
N VAL A 13 1.24 -6.03 7.18
CA VAL A 13 0.94 -4.91 8.09
C VAL A 13 -0.03 -3.93 7.42
N GLY A 14 -0.99 -3.41 8.18
CA GLY A 14 -1.86 -2.30 7.77
C GLY A 14 -1.71 -1.11 8.70
N TYR A 15 -1.59 0.08 8.12
CA TYR A 15 -1.58 1.35 8.85
C TYR A 15 -2.91 2.06 8.68
N GLU A 16 -3.51 2.48 9.79
CA GLU A 16 -4.79 3.18 9.81
C GLU A 16 -4.83 4.12 11.02
N LEU A 17 -5.36 5.33 10.84
CA LEU A 17 -5.47 6.33 11.92
C LEU A 17 -6.79 6.21 12.67
N ASN A 18 -7.86 5.79 11.98
CA ASN A 18 -9.19 5.68 12.57
C ASN A 18 -9.29 4.46 13.50
N PRO A 19 -9.48 4.66 14.82
CA PRO A 19 -9.55 3.56 15.77
C PRO A 19 -10.73 2.62 15.52
N TRP A 20 -11.86 3.10 14.97
CA TRP A 20 -12.99 2.25 14.63
C TRP A 20 -12.67 1.29 13.49
N LEU A 21 -11.95 1.77 12.46
CA LEU A 21 -11.52 0.93 11.34
C LEU A 21 -10.46 -0.07 11.78
N LEU A 22 -9.59 0.28 12.72
CA LEU A 22 -8.65 -0.66 13.35
C LEU A 22 -9.38 -1.76 14.11
N CYS A 23 -10.36 -1.41 14.95
CA CYS A 23 -11.17 -2.40 15.67
C CYS A 23 -11.92 -3.32 14.70
N LEU A 24 -12.55 -2.76 13.67
CA LEU A 24 -13.23 -3.53 12.62
C LEU A 24 -12.27 -4.44 11.86
N SER A 25 -11.07 -3.97 11.53
CA SER A 25 -10.05 -4.74 10.82
C SER A 25 -9.52 -5.91 11.66
N ASN A 26 -9.26 -5.67 12.94
CA ASN A 26 -8.88 -6.72 13.89
C ASN A 26 -10.00 -7.75 14.07
N TYR A 27 -11.26 -7.31 14.23
CA TYR A 27 -12.41 -8.22 14.31
C TYR A 27 -12.55 -9.08 13.05
N ARG A 28 -12.40 -8.50 11.86
CA ARG A 28 -12.43 -9.24 10.59
C ARG A 28 -11.29 -10.24 10.47
N ALA A 29 -10.08 -9.87 10.90
CA ALA A 29 -8.94 -10.79 10.93
C ALA A 29 -9.15 -11.94 11.93
N TRP A 30 -9.73 -11.66 13.09
CA TRP A 30 -10.12 -12.68 14.07
C TRP A 30 -11.18 -13.63 13.53
N LYS A 31 -12.28 -13.10 12.97
CA LYS A 31 -13.33 -13.90 12.35
C LYS A 31 -12.81 -14.80 11.22
N ALA A 32 -11.78 -14.35 10.51
CA ALA A 32 -11.14 -15.11 9.43
C ALA A 32 -10.02 -16.07 9.90
N GLY A 33 -9.72 -16.14 11.21
CA GLY A 33 -8.68 -17.04 11.75
C GLY A 33 -7.23 -16.55 11.55
N TYR A 34 -7.04 -15.26 11.27
CA TYR A 34 -5.73 -14.63 11.05
C TYR A 34 -5.33 -13.67 12.19
N HIS A 35 -5.99 -13.72 13.34
CA HIS A 35 -5.57 -12.97 14.51
C HIS A 35 -4.12 -13.35 14.91
N GLY A 36 -3.28 -12.36 15.22
CA GLY A 36 -1.87 -12.55 15.53
C GLY A 36 -0.97 -12.89 14.34
N LYS A 37 -1.54 -13.20 13.17
CA LYS A 37 -0.81 -13.47 11.92
C LYS A 37 -0.62 -12.21 11.06
N VAL A 38 -1.54 -11.27 11.19
CA VAL A 38 -1.49 -9.94 10.57
C VAL A 38 -1.47 -8.86 11.64
N SER A 39 -0.89 -7.71 11.33
CA SER A 39 -0.81 -6.58 12.26
C SER A 39 -1.50 -5.35 11.70
N PHE A 40 -2.33 -4.71 12.51
CA PHE A 40 -2.92 -3.41 12.20
C PHE A 40 -2.41 -2.40 13.22
N LEU A 41 -1.75 -1.35 12.75
CA LEU A 41 -1.06 -0.38 13.59
C LEU A 41 -1.70 1.00 13.45
N LYS A 42 -2.00 1.62 14.59
CA LYS A 42 -2.42 3.03 14.65
C LYS A 42 -1.23 3.94 14.44
N LYS A 43 -0.81 4.13 13.18
CA LYS A 43 0.32 5.00 12.83
C LYS A 43 -0.02 5.86 11.63
N ASP A 44 0.57 7.04 11.65
CA ASP A 44 0.58 7.94 10.52
C ASP A 44 1.58 7.44 9.47
N LEU A 45 1.13 7.31 8.23
CA LEU A 45 1.93 6.80 7.12
C LEU A 45 3.19 7.63 6.88
N TRP A 46 3.17 8.94 7.22
CA TRP A 46 4.32 9.84 7.06
C TRP A 46 5.42 9.66 8.11
N LYS A 47 5.14 8.86 9.15
CA LYS A 47 6.06 8.61 10.27
C LYS A 47 6.54 7.17 10.32
N VAL A 48 6.10 6.36 9.37
CA VAL A 48 6.52 4.96 9.26
C VAL A 48 7.70 4.91 8.31
N ASN A 49 8.73 4.16 8.69
CA ASN A 49 9.82 3.82 7.79
C ASN A 49 9.33 2.73 6.82
N LEU A 50 9.37 3.01 5.52
CA LEU A 50 8.94 2.09 4.46
C LEU A 50 10.12 1.38 3.75
N SER A 51 11.36 1.59 4.18
CA SER A 51 12.55 1.03 3.52
C SER A 51 12.65 -0.50 3.50
N ASP A 52 11.92 -1.19 4.37
CA ASP A 52 11.84 -2.66 4.41
C ASP A 52 10.59 -3.21 3.68
N CYS A 53 9.82 -2.34 3.01
CA CYS A 53 8.59 -2.71 2.33
C CYS A 53 8.80 -2.95 0.83
N TYR A 54 8.69 -4.21 0.41
CA TYR A 54 8.80 -4.59 -1.02
C TYR A 54 7.46 -4.58 -1.76
N ASN A 55 6.34 -4.71 -1.05
CA ASN A 55 5.01 -4.72 -1.66
C ASN A 55 4.11 -3.75 -0.90
N VAL A 56 3.73 -2.66 -1.55
CA VAL A 56 2.91 -1.60 -0.93
C VAL A 56 1.58 -1.51 -1.66
N ILE A 57 0.48 -1.56 -0.91
CA ILE A 57 -0.87 -1.38 -1.47
C ILE A 57 -1.48 -0.11 -0.88
N VAL A 58 -1.90 0.81 -1.75
CA VAL A 58 -2.41 2.13 -1.39
C VAL A 58 -3.81 2.34 -1.92
N PHE A 59 -4.76 2.58 -1.01
CA PHE A 59 -6.13 2.96 -1.33
C PHE A 59 -6.47 4.28 -0.63
N LEU A 60 -6.04 5.38 -1.23
CA LEU A 60 -6.13 6.73 -0.64
C LEU A 60 -6.69 7.74 -1.63
N ALA A 61 -7.19 8.86 -1.10
CA ALA A 61 -7.77 9.96 -1.87
C ALA A 61 -6.75 10.63 -2.82
N PRO A 62 -7.19 11.26 -3.92
CA PRO A 62 -6.30 11.92 -4.89
C PRO A 62 -5.40 12.99 -4.27
N SER A 63 -5.92 13.75 -3.29
CA SER A 63 -5.20 14.85 -2.65
C SER A 63 -3.95 14.43 -1.88
N VAL A 64 -3.90 13.17 -1.41
CA VAL A 64 -2.73 12.66 -0.65
C VAL A 64 -1.74 11.91 -1.54
N LYS A 65 -2.08 11.61 -2.80
CA LYS A 65 -1.22 10.85 -3.72
C LYS A 65 0.09 11.59 -4.07
N PRO A 66 0.10 12.89 -4.37
CA PRO A 66 1.36 13.60 -4.68
C PRO A 66 2.40 13.59 -3.54
N PRO A 67 2.08 13.98 -2.29
CA PRO A 67 3.07 13.90 -1.22
C PRO A 67 3.47 12.46 -0.94
N LEU A 68 2.56 11.50 -1.11
CA LEU A 68 2.85 10.09 -0.88
C LEU A 68 3.83 9.55 -1.92
N ALA A 69 3.69 9.95 -3.18
CA ALA A 69 4.62 9.59 -4.24
C ALA A 69 6.05 10.00 -3.86
N ALA A 70 6.23 11.22 -3.32
CA ALA A 70 7.54 11.70 -2.89
C ALA A 70 8.12 10.82 -1.75
N THR A 71 7.33 10.50 -0.72
CA THR A 71 7.77 9.62 0.38
C THR A 71 8.12 8.22 -0.11
N LEU A 72 7.28 7.61 -0.96
CA LEU A 72 7.54 6.28 -1.51
C LEU A 72 8.79 6.26 -2.39
N LEU A 73 9.00 7.31 -3.21
CA LEU A 73 10.19 7.43 -4.04
C LEU A 73 11.48 7.58 -3.23
N ALA A 74 11.40 8.26 -2.07
CA ALA A 74 12.55 8.46 -1.19
C ALA A 74 12.88 7.22 -0.34
N GLU A 75 11.87 6.50 0.15
CA GLU A 75 12.08 5.46 1.16
C GLU A 75 12.10 4.02 0.62
N LEU A 76 11.32 3.70 -0.41
CA LEU A 76 11.19 2.30 -0.85
C LEU A 76 12.48 1.77 -1.51
N PRO A 77 12.76 0.46 -1.47
CA PRO A 77 13.83 -0.12 -2.28
C PRO A 77 13.49 -0.08 -3.78
N ASP A 78 14.48 -0.28 -4.66
CA ASP A 78 14.28 -0.31 -6.12
C ASP A 78 13.44 -1.52 -6.56
N GLU A 79 13.57 -2.62 -5.83
CA GLU A 79 12.85 -3.88 -6.03
C GLU A 79 11.40 -3.83 -5.53
N ALA A 80 10.97 -2.71 -4.91
CA ALA A 80 9.61 -2.58 -4.43
C ALA A 80 8.60 -2.40 -5.58
N ARG A 81 7.41 -2.96 -5.36
CA ARG A 81 6.23 -2.74 -6.20
C ARG A 81 5.14 -2.04 -5.40
N VAL A 82 4.61 -0.96 -5.97
CA VAL A 82 3.50 -0.20 -5.41
C VAL A 82 2.24 -0.47 -6.23
N VAL A 83 1.14 -0.79 -5.55
CA VAL A 83 -0.18 -0.96 -6.16
C VAL A 83 -1.12 0.12 -5.63
N ALA A 84 -1.63 0.96 -6.52
CA ALA A 84 -2.63 1.97 -6.23
C ALA A 84 -4.01 1.50 -6.67
N GLY A 85 -5.01 1.57 -5.79
CA GLY A 85 -6.42 1.39 -6.17
C GLY A 85 -7.15 2.71 -6.32
N ARG A 86 -8.22 2.69 -7.14
CA ARG A 86 -9.19 3.78 -7.42
C ARG A 86 -8.64 5.04 -8.09
N TYR A 87 -7.45 5.48 -7.71
CA TYR A 87 -6.77 6.64 -8.27
C TYR A 87 -5.28 6.33 -8.52
N PRO A 88 -4.76 6.63 -9.73
CA PRO A 88 -3.35 6.45 -10.05
C PRO A 88 -2.47 7.49 -9.34
N PHE A 89 -1.16 7.26 -9.34
CA PHE A 89 -0.19 8.32 -9.08
C PHE A 89 -0.01 9.17 -10.35
N PRO A 90 -0.25 10.49 -10.31
CA PRO A 90 -0.38 11.32 -11.50
C PRO A 90 0.93 11.46 -12.29
N SER A 91 2.08 11.42 -11.62
CA SER A 91 3.41 11.61 -12.24
C SER A 91 4.13 10.31 -12.56
N TRP A 92 3.51 9.16 -12.33
CA TRP A 92 4.15 7.85 -12.50
C TRP A 92 3.50 7.09 -13.66
N THR A 93 4.33 6.49 -14.50
CA THR A 93 3.86 5.57 -15.54
C THR A 93 3.61 4.20 -14.92
N PRO A 94 2.39 3.64 -15.00
CA PRO A 94 2.09 2.32 -14.45
C PRO A 94 2.69 1.22 -15.34
N THR A 95 3.38 0.25 -14.72
CA THR A 95 3.90 -0.94 -15.39
C THR A 95 2.76 -1.91 -15.77
N SER A 96 1.68 -1.93 -14.98
CA SER A 96 0.49 -2.74 -15.27
C SER A 96 -0.78 -2.07 -14.74
N THR A 97 -1.90 -2.30 -15.42
CA THR A 97 -3.22 -1.86 -14.96
C THR A 97 -4.23 -3.00 -15.08
N LEU A 98 -5.18 -3.05 -14.15
CA LEU A 98 -6.22 -4.08 -14.13
C LEU A 98 -7.54 -3.48 -13.63
N GLY A 99 -8.66 -4.05 -14.08
CA GLY A 99 -10.00 -3.56 -13.74
C GLY A 99 -10.45 -2.37 -14.58
N GLN A 100 -11.65 -1.86 -14.27
CA GLN A 100 -12.27 -0.71 -14.95
C GLN A 100 -13.09 0.12 -13.95
N GLY A 101 -13.15 1.44 -14.17
CA GLY A 101 -13.92 2.35 -13.33
C GLY A 101 -13.44 2.39 -11.88
N LEU A 102 -14.35 2.16 -10.93
CA LEU A 102 -14.04 2.22 -9.49
C LEU A 102 -13.12 1.10 -9.00
N GLU A 103 -13.09 -0.02 -9.72
CA GLU A 103 -12.27 -1.19 -9.42
C GLU A 103 -10.93 -1.16 -10.15
N GLN A 104 -10.59 -0.05 -10.81
CA GLN A 104 -9.32 0.08 -11.51
C GLN A 104 -8.15 0.16 -10.52
N VAL A 105 -7.09 -0.59 -10.84
CA VAL A 105 -5.84 -0.65 -10.09
C VAL A 105 -4.65 -0.43 -11.02
N TRP A 106 -3.60 0.18 -10.48
CA TRP A 106 -2.35 0.49 -11.17
C TRP A 106 -1.18 -0.04 -10.36
N ALA A 107 -0.29 -0.78 -11.01
CA ALA A 107 0.96 -1.27 -10.41
C ALA A 107 2.16 -0.48 -10.97
N TYR A 108 3.12 -0.21 -10.10
CA TYR A 108 4.31 0.58 -10.40
C TYR A 108 5.55 -0.14 -9.84
N ASP A 109 6.56 -0.34 -10.68
CA ASP A 109 7.86 -0.82 -10.25
C ASP A 109 8.77 0.35 -9.90
N MET A 110 9.27 0.38 -8.65
CA MET A 110 9.98 1.55 -8.14
C MET A 110 11.26 1.86 -8.91
N LYS A 111 11.96 0.82 -9.40
CA LYS A 111 13.10 0.97 -10.31
C LYS A 111 12.75 1.74 -11.59
N GLU A 112 11.64 1.39 -12.26
CA GLU A 112 11.21 2.06 -13.50
C GLU A 112 10.76 3.49 -13.22
N VAL A 113 10.02 3.69 -12.13
CA VAL A 113 9.57 5.02 -11.69
C VAL A 113 10.76 5.95 -11.44
N ARG A 114 11.82 5.46 -10.79
CA ARG A 114 13.04 6.26 -10.54
C ARG A 114 13.82 6.57 -11.80
N GLN A 115 13.91 5.62 -12.73
CA GLN A 115 14.59 5.85 -14.01
C GLN A 115 13.92 6.95 -14.84
N VAL A 116 12.59 7.06 -14.78
CA VAL A 116 11.84 8.10 -15.50
C VAL A 116 11.87 9.45 -14.77
N ALA A 117 12.07 9.43 -13.44
CA ALA A 117 12.14 10.64 -12.61
C ALA A 117 13.52 11.31 -12.60
N GLN A 118 14.57 10.65 -13.11
CA GLN A 118 15.91 11.19 -13.33
C GLN A 118 16.00 11.93 -14.67
#